data_AF-A0A354S7K3-F1
#
_entry.id   AF-A0A354S7K3-F1
#
_cell.length_a   1.000
_cell.length_b   1.000
_cell.length_c   1.000
_cell.angle_alpha   90.00
_cell.angle_beta   90.00
_cell.angle_gamma   90.00
#
_symmetry.space_group_name_H-M   'P 1'
#
loop_
_entity.id
_entity.type
_entity.pdbx_description
1 polymer ?
#
loop_
_entity_poly.entity_id
_entity_poly.type
_entity_poly.pdbx_seq_one_letter_code
_entity_poly.pdbx_strand_id
1 'polypeptide(L)'
;MGSELTALDWWALSGTIGLIAFYGMWKTRQRSTGLEFLTGKHESHWATIGLGIIATQASAITFISTPGQGFSDGLGFAQFYFGMPIALLVIGVWIVPRYMAAGVGTAYGYLENVFGSRVRLLAAALFLMSRSLAAGITLYAPGIVLSAVLGWDLNTTIVLTGAVVVFYTVFGGYKAVGVTQTAQMTVIFSGLFAAAYFLVERMPEGVGLAESWDLMAVYERTKVLDWSIDPANRYTVWSGLAGGFFLAMSYFGTDQSQVGRYLGGKSLREIRIGMSMTGLIKIPMQLFILGLGLLLFTNMHFTEEPLWHNPAVRQVWEENPDHQGVDQAWKALQAERRQAATAFVQGADNALQLQAMESQRLVLKEAAVQEVKQAYPHLETKDTDYVFLGWALKALPSGMLGLLLAVILAGAMSSASAELNALSAT
;
A
#
# COMPACT_ATOMS: atom_id res chain seq x y z
N MET A 1 -18.95 -12.27 8.20
CA MET A 1 -17.62 -12.23 8.85
C MET A 1 -17.65 -11.21 9.98
N GLY A 2 -18.18 -11.58 11.14
CA GLY A 2 -18.08 -10.77 12.35
C GLY A 2 -17.27 -11.56 13.38
N SER A 3 -15.94 -11.58 13.27
CA SER A 3 -15.18 -11.72 14.50
C SER A 3 -15.38 -10.40 15.22
N GLU A 4 -16.18 -10.41 16.29
CA GLU A 4 -16.30 -9.24 17.15
C GLU A 4 -14.89 -8.85 17.57
N LEU A 5 -14.44 -7.66 17.18
CA LEU A 5 -13.15 -7.12 17.60
C LEU A 5 -13.08 -7.25 19.12
N THR A 6 -12.07 -7.96 19.59
CA THR A 6 -11.92 -8.17 21.03
C THR A 6 -11.61 -6.84 21.71
N ALA A 7 -11.80 -6.76 23.03
CA ALA A 7 -11.37 -5.57 23.77
C ALA A 7 -9.89 -5.25 23.53
N LEU A 8 -9.03 -6.29 23.40
CA LEU A 8 -7.61 -6.13 23.09
C LEU A 8 -7.39 -5.49 21.71
N ASP A 9 -8.19 -5.83 20.70
CA ASP A 9 -8.10 -5.21 19.39
C ASP A 9 -8.47 -3.73 19.44
N TRP A 10 -9.52 -3.37 20.17
CA TRP A 10 -9.89 -1.97 20.38
C TRP A 10 -8.82 -1.19 21.13
N TRP A 11 -8.20 -1.79 22.16
CA TRP A 11 -7.09 -1.18 22.89
C TRP A 11 -5.85 -1.01 22.03
N ALA A 12 -5.49 -2.01 21.22
CA ALA A 12 -4.38 -1.91 20.28
C ALA A 12 -4.65 -0.81 19.24
N LEU A 13 -5.82 -0.80 18.63
CA LEU A 13 -6.21 0.20 17.63
C LEU A 13 -6.20 1.62 18.22
N SER A 14 -7.04 1.86 19.22
CA SER A 14 -7.23 3.19 19.81
C SER A 14 -5.97 3.67 20.53
N GLY A 15 -5.27 2.76 21.23
CA GLY A 15 -4.01 3.03 21.91
C GLY A 15 -2.91 3.43 20.94
N THR A 16 -2.71 2.68 19.84
CA THR A 16 -1.69 3.01 18.84
C THR A 16 -1.97 4.36 18.17
N ILE A 17 -3.20 4.58 17.70
CA ILE A 17 -3.57 5.84 17.02
C ILE A 17 -3.50 7.02 17.99
N GLY A 18 -4.02 6.84 19.21
CA GLY A 18 -3.99 7.84 20.27
C GLY A 18 -2.58 8.21 20.71
N LEU A 19 -1.68 7.22 20.86
CA LEU A 19 -0.27 7.44 21.19
C LEU A 19 0.46 8.20 20.08
N ILE A 20 0.23 7.87 18.81
CA ILE A 20 0.81 8.60 17.68
C ILE A 20 0.36 10.06 17.70
N ALA A 21 -0.95 10.30 17.83
CA ALA A 21 -1.51 11.65 17.86
C ALA A 21 -0.99 12.45 19.06
N PHE A 22 -0.98 11.84 20.25
CA PHE A 22 -0.46 12.43 21.48
C PHE A 22 1.03 12.78 21.35
N TYR A 23 1.85 11.85 20.85
CA TYR A 23 3.28 12.07 20.63
C TYR A 23 3.53 13.22 19.64
N GLY A 24 2.77 13.27 18.55
CA GLY A 24 2.80 14.34 17.57
C GLY A 24 2.52 15.70 18.20
N MET A 25 1.39 15.83 18.92
CA MET A 25 1.00 17.06 19.61
C MET A 25 2.02 17.49 20.67
N TRP A 26 2.49 16.54 21.50
CA TRP A 26 3.44 16.83 22.57
C TRP A 26 4.79 17.34 22.03
N LYS A 27 5.31 16.71 20.98
CA LYS A 27 6.60 17.08 20.38
C LYS A 27 6.55 18.38 19.59
N THR A 28 5.35 18.86 19.23
CA THR A 28 5.14 20.05 18.40
C THR A 28 4.44 21.21 19.11
N ARG A 29 4.22 21.11 20.43
CA ARG A 29 3.58 22.12 21.28
C ARG A 29 4.20 23.54 21.28
N GLN A 30 5.35 23.75 20.64
CA GLN A 30 6.00 25.06 20.56
C GLN A 30 5.45 25.87 19.39
N ARG A 31 5.07 27.13 19.62
CA ARG A 31 4.44 28.00 18.62
C ARG A 31 5.34 28.22 17.40
N SER A 32 4.82 27.92 16.22
CA SER A 32 5.39 28.27 14.91
C SER A 32 4.67 29.51 14.33
N THR A 33 5.35 30.30 13.51
CA THR A 33 4.68 31.31 12.68
C THR A 33 3.82 30.65 11.58
N GLY A 34 2.90 31.38 10.93
CA GLY A 34 2.01 30.81 9.92
C GLY A 34 2.73 30.17 8.73
N LEU A 35 3.86 30.74 8.29
CA LEU A 35 4.69 30.16 7.23
C LEU A 35 5.42 28.90 7.72
N GLU A 36 6.01 28.95 8.93
CA GLU A 36 6.66 27.80 9.56
C GLU A 36 5.71 26.62 9.80
N PHE A 37 4.43 26.91 10.04
CA PHE A 37 3.38 25.92 10.18
C PHE A 37 3.11 25.15 8.89
N LEU A 38 3.21 25.81 7.74
CA LEU A 38 2.93 25.24 6.40
C LEU A 38 4.17 24.61 5.75
N THR A 39 5.33 25.28 5.82
CA THR A 39 6.54 24.87 5.06
C THR A 39 7.67 24.31 5.92
N GLY A 40 7.58 24.42 7.25
CA GLY A 40 8.67 24.06 8.18
C GLY A 40 9.81 25.10 8.21
N LYS A 41 10.90 24.79 8.95
CA LYS A 41 12.00 25.73 9.29
C LYS A 41 13.33 25.57 8.54
N HIS A 42 13.38 24.89 7.39
CA HIS A 42 14.68 24.45 6.80
C HIS A 42 15.53 23.67 7.83
N GLU A 43 14.89 22.86 8.67
CA GLU A 43 15.56 22.11 9.75
C GLU A 43 15.51 20.59 9.48
N SER A 44 14.84 20.15 8.42
CA SER A 44 14.59 18.73 8.18
C SER A 44 15.90 18.02 7.83
N HIS A 45 16.21 17.00 8.63
CA HIS A 45 17.30 16.07 8.40
C HIS A 45 16.94 15.01 7.36
N TRP A 46 17.94 14.36 6.76
CA TRP A 46 17.81 13.36 5.71
C TRP A 46 16.88 12.22 6.11
N ALA A 47 16.90 11.80 7.39
CA ALA A 47 16.04 10.75 7.91
C ALA A 47 14.57 11.16 7.87
N THR A 48 14.24 12.37 8.35
CA THR A 48 12.88 12.92 8.30
C THR A 48 12.39 13.08 6.86
N ILE A 49 13.26 13.55 5.97
CA ILE A 49 12.95 13.71 4.54
C ILE A 49 12.64 12.35 3.94
N GLY A 50 13.57 11.39 4.01
CA GLY A 50 13.41 10.11 3.33
C GLY A 50 12.34 9.20 3.95
N LEU A 51 12.28 9.09 5.29
CA LEU A 51 11.19 8.34 5.95
C LEU A 51 9.84 8.96 5.67
N GLY A 52 9.77 10.29 5.62
CA GLY A 52 8.55 10.99 5.27
C GLY A 52 8.11 10.74 3.83
N ILE A 53 9.02 10.71 2.86
CA ILE A 53 8.70 10.35 1.47
C ILE A 53 8.18 8.92 1.39
N ILE A 54 8.86 7.98 2.06
CA ILE A 54 8.42 6.58 2.15
C ILE A 54 7.02 6.52 2.79
N ALA A 55 6.80 7.26 3.88
CA ALA A 55 5.54 7.31 4.61
C ALA A 55 4.37 7.82 3.76
N THR A 56 4.57 8.87 2.96
CA THR A 56 3.50 9.37 2.09
C THR A 56 3.17 8.40 0.97
N GLN A 57 4.16 7.64 0.48
CA GLN A 57 3.93 6.59 -0.50
C GLN A 57 3.38 5.29 0.11
N ALA A 58 3.54 5.10 1.40
CA ALA A 58 3.04 3.98 2.19
C ALA A 58 1.55 4.21 2.54
N SER A 59 0.71 4.27 1.51
CA SER A 59 -0.74 4.39 1.69
C SER A 59 -1.35 3.09 2.19
N ALA A 60 -2.55 3.15 2.74
CA ALA A 60 -3.33 1.95 3.09
C ALA A 60 -3.48 0.97 1.91
N ILE A 61 -3.68 1.51 0.71
CA ILE A 61 -3.73 0.72 -0.55
C ILE A 61 -2.46 -0.11 -0.71
N THR A 62 -1.29 0.45 -0.40
CA THR A 62 -0.03 -0.29 -0.52
C THR A 62 -0.05 -1.55 0.34
N PHE A 63 -0.57 -1.48 1.57
CA PHE A 63 -0.52 -2.58 2.52
C PHE A 63 -1.64 -3.61 2.36
N ILE A 64 -2.75 -3.20 1.75
CA ILE A 64 -3.89 -4.08 1.48
C ILE A 64 -3.74 -4.73 0.10
N SER A 65 -3.53 -3.91 -0.94
CA SER A 65 -3.54 -4.35 -2.33
C SER A 65 -2.23 -4.99 -2.79
N THR A 66 -1.06 -4.56 -2.27
CA THR A 66 0.22 -5.12 -2.74
C THR A 66 0.40 -6.59 -2.35
N PRO A 67 0.10 -7.04 -1.11
CA PRO A 67 0.14 -8.48 -0.83
C PRO A 67 -0.84 -9.25 -1.72
N GLY A 68 -2.03 -8.68 -1.98
CA GLY A 68 -2.99 -9.21 -2.95
C GLY A 68 -2.44 -9.33 -4.37
N GLN A 69 -1.69 -8.34 -4.83
CA GLN A 69 -0.98 -8.34 -6.10
C GLN A 69 0.08 -9.43 -6.13
N GLY A 70 0.84 -9.62 -5.04
CA GLY A 70 1.80 -10.72 -4.91
C GLY A 70 1.13 -12.09 -4.96
N PHE A 71 -0.03 -12.22 -4.32
CA PHE A 71 -0.85 -13.44 -4.36
C PHE A 71 -1.39 -13.73 -5.76
N SER A 72 -1.84 -12.71 -6.49
CA SER A 72 -2.46 -12.87 -7.83
C SER A 72 -1.43 -13.05 -8.94
N ASP A 73 -0.37 -12.25 -8.95
CA ASP A 73 0.51 -12.07 -10.12
C ASP A 73 2.01 -12.24 -9.78
N GLY A 74 2.36 -12.47 -8.51
CA GLY A 74 3.74 -12.68 -8.08
C GLY A 74 4.56 -11.39 -7.93
N LEU A 75 5.89 -11.51 -8.07
CA LEU A 75 6.83 -10.41 -7.77
C LEU A 75 7.05 -9.43 -8.93
N GLY A 76 6.53 -9.70 -10.13
CA GLY A 76 6.78 -8.91 -11.34
C GLY A 76 6.40 -7.42 -11.24
N PHE A 77 5.42 -7.09 -10.37
CA PHE A 77 5.01 -5.70 -10.10
C PHE A 77 6.15 -4.83 -9.55
N ALA A 78 7.17 -5.42 -8.91
CA ALA A 78 8.30 -4.67 -8.36
C ALA A 78 9.08 -3.86 -9.42
N GLN A 79 9.04 -4.29 -10.69
CA GLN A 79 9.69 -3.59 -11.81
C GLN A 79 9.18 -2.16 -11.99
N PHE A 80 7.93 -1.89 -11.63
CA PHE A 80 7.31 -0.56 -11.67
C PHE A 80 8.14 0.50 -10.90
N TYR A 81 8.92 0.08 -9.90
CA TYR A 81 9.71 0.96 -9.06
C TYR A 81 11.16 1.15 -9.54
N PHE A 82 11.62 0.45 -10.59
CA PHE A 82 13.03 0.49 -11.00
C PHE A 82 13.47 1.82 -11.61
N GLY A 83 12.57 2.57 -12.25
CA GLY A 83 12.86 3.92 -12.71
C GLY A 83 12.97 4.96 -11.60
N MET A 84 12.42 4.69 -10.40
CA MET A 84 12.35 5.66 -9.30
C MET A 84 13.72 6.09 -8.76
N PRO A 85 14.68 5.19 -8.46
CA PRO A 85 16.01 5.59 -7.99
C PRO A 85 16.72 6.54 -8.97
N ILE A 86 16.59 6.28 -10.27
CA ILE A 86 17.18 7.11 -11.33
C ILE A 86 16.53 8.49 -11.34
N ALA A 87 15.19 8.56 -11.25
CA ALA A 87 14.45 9.83 -11.18
C ALA A 87 14.85 10.65 -9.94
N LEU A 88 14.92 10.03 -8.76
CA LEU A 88 15.31 10.71 -7.52
C LEU A 88 16.73 11.26 -7.58
N LEU A 89 17.65 10.52 -8.21
CA LEU A 89 19.01 11.00 -8.46
C LEU A 89 19.00 12.23 -9.38
N VAL A 90 18.29 12.16 -10.51
CA VAL A 90 18.18 13.29 -11.46
C VAL A 90 17.58 14.52 -10.78
N ILE A 91 16.49 14.36 -10.04
CA ILE A 91 15.83 15.45 -9.30
C ILE A 91 16.80 16.05 -8.27
N GLY A 92 17.46 15.20 -7.47
CA GLY A 92 18.38 15.65 -6.43
C GLY A 92 19.62 16.39 -6.98
N VAL A 93 20.09 16.01 -8.17
CA VAL A 93 21.23 16.64 -8.82
C VAL A 93 20.84 17.94 -9.53
N TRP A 94 19.72 17.98 -10.25
CA TRP A 94 19.40 19.06 -11.19
C TRP A 94 18.25 19.97 -10.80
N ILE A 95 17.22 19.43 -10.13
CA ILE A 95 15.98 20.17 -9.83
C ILE A 95 16.05 20.78 -8.43
N VAL A 96 16.41 20.00 -7.42
CA VAL A 96 16.49 20.46 -6.02
C VAL A 96 17.38 21.69 -5.85
N PRO A 97 18.61 21.77 -6.42
CA PRO A 97 19.44 22.96 -6.25
C PRO A 97 18.80 24.23 -6.80
N ARG A 98 18.00 24.12 -7.87
CA ARG A 98 17.31 25.26 -8.48
C ARG A 98 16.16 25.74 -7.59
N TYR A 99 15.40 24.83 -7.01
CA TYR A 99 14.37 25.17 -6.03
C TYR A 99 14.96 25.85 -4.79
N MET A 100 16.05 25.29 -4.24
CA MET A 100 16.73 25.89 -3.10
C MET A 100 17.30 27.29 -3.41
N ALA A 101 17.92 27.46 -4.59
CA ALA A 101 18.49 28.74 -5.00
C ALA A 101 17.43 29.81 -5.27
N ALA A 102 16.24 29.41 -5.74
CA ALA A 102 15.14 30.33 -6.02
C ALA A 102 14.42 30.83 -4.75
N GLY A 103 14.62 30.19 -3.60
CA GLY A 103 14.00 30.60 -2.33
C GLY A 103 12.46 30.57 -2.33
N VAL A 104 11.87 29.71 -3.16
CA VAL A 104 10.41 29.62 -3.31
C VAL A 104 9.79 28.69 -2.28
N GLY A 105 8.55 28.98 -1.86
CA GLY A 105 7.79 28.11 -0.95
C GLY A 105 7.09 26.93 -1.64
N THR A 106 6.94 26.97 -2.96
CA THR A 106 6.26 25.92 -3.75
C THR A 106 6.95 25.65 -5.08
N ALA A 107 6.73 24.45 -5.62
CA ALA A 107 7.16 24.09 -6.98
C ALA A 107 6.61 25.06 -8.03
N TYR A 108 5.39 25.57 -7.82
CA TYR A 108 4.71 26.48 -8.75
C TYR A 108 5.21 27.92 -8.63
N GLY A 109 5.67 28.34 -7.45
CA GLY A 109 6.37 29.62 -7.28
C GLY A 109 7.65 29.69 -8.12
N TYR A 110 8.36 28.56 -8.28
CA TYR A 110 9.49 28.49 -9.21
C TYR A 110 9.07 28.75 -10.67
N LEU A 111 7.91 28.24 -11.09
CA LEU A 111 7.42 28.45 -12.46
C LEU A 111 7.06 29.92 -12.72
N GLU A 112 6.62 30.67 -11.72
CA GLU A 112 6.38 32.11 -11.88
C GLU A 112 7.66 32.87 -12.21
N ASN A 113 8.76 32.54 -11.53
CA ASN A 113 10.06 33.18 -11.78
C ASN A 113 10.58 32.91 -13.20
N VAL A 114 10.18 31.80 -13.82
CA VAL A 114 10.67 31.36 -15.14
C VAL A 114 9.72 31.76 -16.28
N PHE A 115 8.41 31.62 -16.07
CA PHE A 115 7.38 31.74 -17.12
C PHE A 115 6.27 32.75 -16.81
N GLY A 116 6.27 33.34 -15.62
CA GLY A 116 5.28 34.31 -15.17
C GLY A 116 4.02 33.71 -14.52
N SER A 117 3.19 34.60 -13.99
CA SER A 117 2.06 34.27 -13.11
C SER A 117 0.99 33.40 -13.77
N ARG A 118 0.76 33.53 -15.08
CA ARG A 118 -0.24 32.71 -15.81
C ARG A 118 0.08 31.22 -15.77
N VAL A 119 1.36 30.87 -15.93
CA VAL A 119 1.81 29.47 -15.89
C VAL A 119 1.75 28.93 -14.46
N ARG A 120 2.13 29.76 -13.46
CA ARG A 120 1.96 29.41 -12.05
C ARG A 120 0.50 29.08 -11.72
N LEU A 121 -0.44 29.95 -12.11
CA LEU A 121 -1.86 29.76 -11.82
C LEU A 121 -2.41 28.50 -12.47
N LEU A 122 -2.05 28.25 -13.74
CA LEU A 122 -2.47 27.02 -14.43
C LEU A 122 -1.92 25.76 -13.74
N ALA A 123 -0.62 25.73 -13.45
CA ALA A 123 0.03 24.58 -12.82
C ALA A 123 -0.52 24.33 -11.40
N ALA A 124 -0.70 25.38 -10.60
CA ALA A 124 -1.29 25.31 -9.27
C ALA A 124 -2.75 24.81 -9.33
N ALA A 125 -3.58 25.32 -10.25
CA ALA A 125 -4.96 24.87 -10.40
C ALA A 125 -5.05 23.39 -10.77
N LEU A 126 -4.22 22.93 -11.71
CA LEU A 126 -4.15 21.51 -12.09
C LEU A 126 -3.70 20.63 -10.93
N PHE A 127 -2.72 21.09 -10.15
CA PHE A 127 -2.29 20.40 -8.94
C PHE A 127 -3.41 20.32 -7.90
N LEU A 128 -4.03 21.44 -7.56
CA LEU A 128 -5.11 21.51 -6.55
C LEU A 128 -6.26 20.56 -6.92
N MET A 129 -6.68 20.55 -8.19
CA MET A 129 -7.74 19.66 -8.67
C MET A 129 -7.34 18.19 -8.60
N SER A 130 -6.22 17.82 -9.22
CA SER A 130 -5.77 16.42 -9.28
C SER A 130 -5.45 15.86 -7.89
N ARG A 131 -4.81 16.65 -7.03
CA ARG A 131 -4.44 16.24 -5.67
C ARG A 131 -5.65 16.15 -4.74
N SER A 132 -6.68 17.00 -4.92
CA SER A 132 -7.94 16.87 -4.17
C SER A 132 -8.69 15.59 -4.53
N LEU A 133 -8.74 15.22 -5.81
CA LEU A 133 -9.32 13.95 -6.25
C LEU A 133 -8.56 12.75 -5.70
N ALA A 134 -7.22 12.79 -5.76
CA ALA A 134 -6.36 11.75 -5.19
C ALA A 134 -6.60 11.59 -3.68
N ALA A 135 -6.75 12.68 -2.93
CA ALA A 135 -7.06 12.63 -1.50
C ALA A 135 -8.39 11.96 -1.18
N GLY A 136 -9.41 12.17 -2.02
CA GLY A 136 -10.67 11.43 -1.93
C GLY A 136 -10.47 9.91 -2.05
N ILE A 137 -9.69 9.48 -3.04
CA ILE A 137 -9.36 8.05 -3.25
C ILE A 137 -8.55 7.50 -2.08
N THR A 138 -7.58 8.27 -1.56
CA THR A 138 -6.74 7.92 -0.41
C THR A 138 -7.57 7.64 0.86
N LEU A 139 -8.68 8.36 1.07
CA LEU A 139 -9.61 8.11 2.17
C LEU A 139 -10.60 6.98 1.86
N TYR A 140 -11.05 6.88 0.61
CA TYR A 140 -12.08 5.93 0.18
C TYR A 140 -11.61 4.47 0.29
N ALA A 141 -10.44 4.14 -0.26
CA ALA A 141 -9.95 2.76 -0.29
C ALA A 141 -9.78 2.10 1.10
N PRO A 142 -9.11 2.72 2.08
CA PRO A 142 -9.10 2.21 3.46
C PRO A 142 -10.48 2.24 4.10
N GLY A 143 -11.34 3.19 3.73
CA GLY A 143 -12.73 3.27 4.17
C GLY A 143 -13.53 2.02 3.83
N ILE A 144 -13.38 1.47 2.61
CA ILE A 144 -14.00 0.20 2.19
C ILE A 144 -13.58 -0.93 3.14
N VAL A 145 -12.27 -1.05 3.36
CA VAL A 145 -11.72 -2.12 4.20
C VAL A 145 -12.20 -1.99 5.65
N LEU A 146 -12.13 -0.79 6.23
CA LEU A 146 -12.56 -0.55 7.59
C LEU A 146 -14.07 -0.77 7.76
N SER A 147 -14.88 -0.30 6.80
CA SER A 147 -16.33 -0.51 6.79
C SER A 147 -16.66 -2.01 6.77
N ALA A 148 -15.99 -2.77 5.91
CA ALA A 148 -16.18 -4.23 5.81
C ALA A 148 -15.77 -4.98 7.09
N VAL A 149 -14.71 -4.53 7.78
CA VAL A 149 -14.24 -5.15 9.03
C VAL A 149 -15.12 -4.78 10.22
N LEU A 150 -15.46 -3.50 10.35
CA LEU A 150 -16.22 -2.96 11.48
C LEU A 150 -17.73 -3.20 11.34
N GLY A 151 -18.20 -3.59 10.15
CA GLY A 151 -19.62 -3.68 9.84
C GLY A 151 -20.33 -2.33 9.84
N TRP A 152 -19.57 -1.23 9.64
CA TRP A 152 -20.11 0.13 9.63
C TRP A 152 -20.48 0.54 8.22
N ASP A 153 -21.43 1.47 8.09
CA ASP A 153 -21.73 2.12 6.82
C ASP A 153 -20.46 2.79 6.25
N LEU A 154 -20.24 2.61 4.94
CA LEU A 154 -19.04 3.09 4.25
C LEU A 154 -18.93 4.61 4.32
N ASN A 155 -20.03 5.33 4.05
CA ASN A 155 -20.03 6.79 4.06
C ASN A 155 -19.69 7.33 5.46
N THR A 156 -20.30 6.75 6.49
CA THR A 156 -20.02 7.07 7.89
C THR A 156 -18.56 6.82 8.25
N THR A 157 -18.01 5.67 7.83
CA THR A 157 -16.61 5.31 8.07
C THR A 157 -15.63 6.30 7.43
N ILE A 158 -15.91 6.72 6.18
CA ILE A 158 -15.10 7.71 5.46
C ILE A 158 -15.17 9.07 6.16
N VAL A 159 -16.36 9.54 6.54
CA VAL A 159 -16.54 10.83 7.22
C VAL A 159 -15.80 10.85 8.55
N LEU A 160 -15.92 9.80 9.37
CA LEU A 160 -15.22 9.70 10.66
C LEU A 160 -13.69 9.68 10.48
N THR A 161 -13.20 8.87 9.55
CA THR A 161 -11.76 8.78 9.27
C THR A 161 -11.21 10.11 8.75
N GLY A 162 -11.92 10.74 7.82
CA GLY A 162 -11.57 12.06 7.29
C GLY A 162 -11.59 13.15 8.36
N ALA A 163 -12.57 13.15 9.25
CA ALA A 163 -12.65 14.10 10.36
C ALA A 163 -11.45 13.97 11.31
N VAL A 164 -11.04 12.74 11.66
CA VAL A 164 -9.84 12.49 12.48
C VAL A 164 -8.59 13.01 11.77
N VAL A 165 -8.44 12.71 10.47
CA VAL A 165 -7.30 13.18 9.65
C VAL A 165 -7.21 14.70 9.63
N VAL A 166 -8.32 15.37 9.32
CA VAL A 166 -8.38 16.83 9.25
C VAL A 166 -8.06 17.42 10.61
N PHE A 167 -8.66 16.91 11.70
CA PHE A 167 -8.44 17.41 13.05
C PHE A 167 -6.95 17.44 13.39
N TYR A 168 -6.24 16.30 13.34
CA TYR A 168 -4.83 16.31 13.75
C TYR A 168 -3.93 17.07 12.77
N THR A 169 -4.28 17.12 11.48
CA THR A 169 -3.50 17.87 10.48
C THR A 169 -3.59 19.38 10.73
N VAL A 170 -4.80 19.88 11.02
CA VAL A 170 -5.05 21.30 11.30
C VAL A 170 -4.42 21.74 12.62
N PHE A 171 -4.37 20.90 13.64
CA PHE A 171 -3.74 21.25 14.93
C PHE A 171 -2.23 21.05 14.95
N GLY A 172 -1.70 20.16 14.12
CA GLY A 172 -0.29 19.74 14.17
C GLY A 172 0.65 20.46 13.19
N GLY A 173 0.14 20.89 12.03
CA GLY A 173 0.96 21.50 10.96
C GLY A 173 2.06 20.58 10.42
N TYR A 174 2.93 21.11 9.55
CA TYR A 174 3.96 20.35 8.84
C TYR A 174 4.88 19.55 9.80
N LYS A 175 5.26 20.14 10.93
CA LYS A 175 6.17 19.49 11.91
C LYS A 175 5.51 18.29 12.58
N ALA A 176 4.23 18.39 12.97
CA ALA A 176 3.57 17.26 13.63
C ALA A 176 3.36 16.12 12.63
N VAL A 177 2.97 16.46 11.40
CA VAL A 177 2.82 15.48 10.31
C VAL A 177 4.10 14.67 10.12
N GLY A 178 5.27 15.32 10.04
CA GLY A 178 6.54 14.59 9.89
C GLY A 178 6.87 13.66 11.07
N VAL A 179 6.56 14.09 12.30
CA VAL A 179 6.77 13.29 13.51
C VAL A 179 5.81 12.10 13.55
N THR A 180 4.52 12.32 13.30
CA THR A 180 3.51 11.26 13.30
C THR A 180 3.76 10.26 12.20
N GLN A 181 4.17 10.71 11.01
CA GLN A 181 4.53 9.83 9.88
C GLN A 181 5.67 8.88 10.23
N THR A 182 6.68 9.35 10.97
CA THR A 182 7.78 8.49 11.42
C THR A 182 7.26 7.38 12.34
N ALA A 183 6.40 7.72 13.31
CA ALA A 183 5.79 6.73 14.21
C ALA A 183 4.83 5.78 13.48
N GLN A 184 4.03 6.29 12.54
CA GLN A 184 3.14 5.51 11.68
C GLN A 184 3.93 4.46 10.89
N MET A 185 5.07 4.84 10.31
CA MET A 185 5.93 3.90 9.59
C MET A 185 6.48 2.79 10.48
N THR A 186 6.86 3.09 11.71
CA THR A 186 7.27 2.05 12.66
C THR A 186 6.14 1.06 12.90
N VAL A 187 4.93 1.55 13.19
CA VAL A 187 3.74 0.70 13.41
C VAL A 187 3.42 -0.15 12.19
N ILE A 188 3.42 0.46 11.00
CA ILE A 188 3.21 -0.21 9.72
C ILE A 188 4.18 -1.37 9.53
N PHE A 189 5.49 -1.11 9.62
CA PHE A 189 6.49 -2.16 9.41
C PHE A 189 6.42 -3.24 10.48
N SER A 190 6.24 -2.88 11.76
CA SER A 190 6.04 -3.86 12.83
C SER A 190 4.83 -4.76 12.56
N GLY A 191 3.71 -4.20 12.09
CA GLY A 191 2.52 -4.98 11.72
C GLY A 191 2.76 -5.92 10.54
N LEU A 192 3.47 -5.47 9.51
CA LEU A 192 3.81 -6.32 8.37
C LEU A 192 4.81 -7.43 8.72
N PHE A 193 5.82 -7.14 9.54
CA PHE A 193 6.75 -8.17 10.02
C PHE A 193 6.04 -9.19 10.92
N ALA A 194 5.11 -8.74 11.76
CA ALA A 194 4.28 -9.65 12.54
C ALA A 194 3.37 -10.50 11.65
N ALA A 195 2.77 -9.91 10.61
CA ALA A 195 1.99 -10.66 9.63
C ALA A 195 2.85 -11.72 8.91
N ALA A 196 4.07 -11.38 8.49
CA ALA A 196 5.02 -12.32 7.91
C ALA A 196 5.33 -13.49 8.87
N TYR A 197 5.60 -13.16 10.14
CA TYR A 197 5.85 -14.15 11.18
C TYR A 197 4.66 -15.11 11.33
N PHE A 198 3.45 -14.59 11.51
CA PHE A 198 2.24 -15.40 11.67
C PHE A 198 1.85 -16.18 10.40
N LEU A 199 2.24 -15.72 9.22
CA LEU A 199 2.07 -16.46 7.97
C LEU A 199 2.91 -17.73 7.97
N VAL A 200 4.20 -17.61 8.33
CA VAL A 200 5.14 -18.73 8.38
C VAL A 200 4.84 -19.67 9.55
N GLU A 201 4.56 -19.13 10.73
CA GLU A 201 4.24 -19.91 11.94
C GLU A 201 3.01 -20.83 11.73
N ARG A 202 2.05 -20.39 10.91
CA ARG A 202 0.83 -21.15 10.60
C ARG A 202 0.98 -22.14 9.44
N MET A 203 2.14 -22.24 8.83
CA MET A 203 2.40 -23.26 7.82
C MET A 203 2.61 -24.64 8.49
N PRO A 204 2.36 -25.76 7.79
CA PRO A 204 2.68 -27.08 8.29
C PRO A 204 4.17 -27.22 8.63
N GLU A 205 4.51 -28.14 9.54
CA GLU A 205 5.90 -28.46 9.84
C GLU A 205 6.67 -28.83 8.56
N GLY A 206 7.88 -28.28 8.41
CA GLY A 206 8.71 -28.45 7.22
C GLY A 206 8.40 -27.49 6.07
N VAL A 207 7.39 -26.62 6.18
CA VAL A 207 7.11 -25.57 5.18
C VAL A 207 7.57 -24.22 5.73
N GLY A 208 8.76 -23.78 5.34
CA GLY A 208 9.32 -22.47 5.68
C GLY A 208 9.36 -21.50 4.50
N LEU A 209 10.24 -20.50 4.59
CA LEU A 209 10.44 -19.51 3.53
C LEU A 209 11.03 -20.12 2.25
N ALA A 210 11.93 -21.11 2.38
CA ALA A 210 12.59 -21.74 1.25
C ALA A 210 11.60 -22.62 0.47
N GLU A 211 10.84 -23.46 1.17
CA GLU A 211 9.84 -24.33 0.57
C GLU A 211 8.69 -23.52 -0.04
N SER A 212 8.32 -22.40 0.60
CA SER A 212 7.39 -21.44 0.02
C SER A 212 7.94 -20.85 -1.29
N TRP A 213 9.22 -20.48 -1.32
CA TRP A 213 9.85 -19.92 -2.52
C TRP A 213 9.87 -20.93 -3.66
N ASP A 214 10.25 -22.17 -3.39
CA ASP A 214 10.31 -23.24 -4.39
C ASP A 214 8.93 -23.58 -4.94
N LEU A 215 7.92 -23.68 -4.07
CA LEU A 215 6.53 -23.88 -4.50
C LEU A 215 6.04 -22.70 -5.36
N MET A 216 6.40 -21.46 -5.01
CA MET A 216 6.01 -20.29 -5.78
C MET A 216 6.74 -20.20 -7.13
N ALA A 217 7.95 -20.74 -7.22
CA ALA A 217 8.69 -20.81 -8.47
C ALA A 217 8.01 -21.74 -9.50
N VAL A 218 7.33 -22.81 -9.05
CA VAL A 218 6.51 -23.68 -9.91
C VAL A 218 5.43 -22.87 -10.65
N TYR A 219 4.86 -21.86 -9.99
CA TYR A 219 3.83 -21.00 -10.56
C TYR A 219 4.38 -19.75 -11.28
N GLU A 220 5.70 -19.68 -11.50
CA GLU A 220 6.41 -18.51 -12.04
C GLU A 220 6.22 -17.21 -11.22
N ARG A 221 5.72 -17.31 -9.99
CA ARG A 221 5.39 -16.15 -9.13
C ARG A 221 6.62 -15.46 -8.55
N THR A 222 7.77 -16.13 -8.55
CA THR A 222 9.06 -15.58 -8.08
C THR A 222 9.80 -14.77 -9.15
N LYS A 223 9.32 -14.79 -10.41
CA LYS A 223 9.95 -14.07 -11.51
C LYS A 223 9.75 -12.57 -11.35
N VAL A 224 10.82 -11.88 -10.93
CA VAL A 224 10.80 -10.42 -10.79
C VAL A 224 10.99 -9.72 -12.13
N LEU A 225 11.87 -10.25 -13.00
CA LEU A 225 12.29 -9.58 -14.22
C LEU A 225 11.60 -10.16 -15.45
N ASP A 226 10.97 -9.29 -16.22
CA ASP A 226 10.43 -9.61 -17.54
C ASP A 226 11.07 -8.69 -18.58
N TRP A 227 11.84 -9.28 -19.49
CA TRP A 227 12.57 -8.58 -20.55
C TRP A 227 11.80 -8.49 -21.87
N SER A 228 10.56 -8.96 -21.91
CA SER A 228 9.72 -8.91 -23.10
C SER A 228 9.49 -7.46 -23.57
N ILE A 229 9.34 -7.32 -24.88
CA ILE A 229 9.00 -6.05 -25.55
C ILE A 229 7.52 -6.02 -25.95
N ASP A 230 6.70 -6.89 -25.37
CA ASP A 230 5.27 -6.98 -25.65
C ASP A 230 4.55 -5.74 -25.09
N PRO A 231 3.95 -4.89 -25.96
CA PRO A 231 3.20 -3.71 -25.50
C PRO A 231 1.97 -4.05 -24.67
N ALA A 232 1.44 -5.28 -24.75
CA ALA A 232 0.33 -5.74 -23.92
C ALA A 232 0.77 -6.09 -22.49
N ASN A 233 2.06 -6.38 -22.28
CA ASN A 233 2.59 -6.65 -20.95
C ASN A 233 2.83 -5.34 -20.19
N ARG A 234 2.04 -5.13 -19.14
CA ARG A 234 2.08 -3.91 -18.34
C ARG A 234 3.38 -3.75 -17.55
N TYR A 235 4.01 -4.86 -17.13
CA TYR A 235 5.13 -4.87 -16.20
C TYR A 235 6.35 -5.58 -16.79
N THR A 236 7.17 -4.82 -17.50
CA THR A 236 8.46 -5.26 -18.03
C THR A 236 9.58 -4.38 -17.48
N VAL A 237 10.83 -4.81 -17.62
CA VAL A 237 11.99 -4.01 -17.24
C VAL A 237 11.97 -2.66 -17.99
N TRP A 238 11.54 -2.67 -19.25
CA TRP A 238 11.44 -1.47 -20.08
C TRP A 238 10.34 -0.52 -19.62
N SER A 239 9.13 -1.03 -19.36
CA SER A 239 8.02 -0.19 -18.86
C SER A 239 8.29 0.33 -17.45
N GLY A 240 8.92 -0.49 -16.59
CA GLY A 240 9.34 -0.13 -15.25
C GLY A 240 10.44 0.92 -15.19
N LEU A 241 11.45 0.82 -16.08
CA LEU A 241 12.50 1.83 -16.20
C LEU A 241 11.97 3.12 -16.79
N ALA A 242 11.34 3.08 -17.98
CA ALA A 242 10.91 4.29 -18.66
C ALA A 242 9.67 4.91 -18.01
N GLY A 243 8.60 4.14 -17.86
CA GLY A 243 7.35 4.60 -17.25
C GLY A 243 7.51 4.96 -15.78
N GLY A 244 8.18 4.08 -15.01
CA GLY A 244 8.50 4.36 -13.60
C GLY A 244 9.39 5.59 -13.42
N PHE A 245 10.35 5.84 -14.33
CA PHE A 245 11.20 7.03 -14.28
C PHE A 245 10.40 8.31 -14.52
N PHE A 246 9.61 8.39 -15.59
CA PHE A 246 8.86 9.62 -15.89
C PHE A 246 7.75 9.89 -14.87
N LEU A 247 7.10 8.83 -14.38
CA LEU A 247 6.11 8.95 -13.30
C LEU A 247 6.76 9.45 -12.01
N ALA A 248 7.92 8.90 -11.63
CA ALA A 248 8.67 9.37 -10.48
C ALA A 248 9.21 10.80 -10.68
N MET A 249 9.66 11.16 -11.88
CA MET A 249 10.08 12.53 -12.22
C MET A 249 8.94 13.53 -12.03
N SER A 250 7.74 13.21 -12.51
CA SER A 250 6.56 14.06 -12.32
C SER A 250 6.19 14.14 -10.83
N TYR A 251 6.09 13.00 -10.16
CA TYR A 251 5.65 12.96 -8.77
C TYR A 251 6.65 13.63 -7.81
N PHE A 252 7.91 13.18 -7.77
CA PHE A 252 8.89 13.75 -6.85
C PHE A 252 9.44 15.10 -7.31
N GLY A 253 9.38 15.41 -8.60
CA GLY A 253 9.91 16.66 -9.14
C GLY A 253 8.93 17.82 -9.10
N THR A 254 7.61 17.57 -9.18
CA THR A 254 6.62 18.64 -9.39
C THR A 254 5.41 18.62 -8.45
N ASP A 255 5.18 17.53 -7.72
CA ASP A 255 4.07 17.45 -6.76
C ASP A 255 4.47 18.14 -5.45
N GLN A 256 3.67 19.12 -5.00
CA GLN A 256 3.98 19.90 -3.80
C GLN A 256 4.06 19.03 -2.53
N SER A 257 3.35 17.90 -2.47
CA SER A 257 3.43 16.96 -1.33
C SER A 257 4.81 16.32 -1.17
N GLN A 258 5.60 16.28 -2.25
CA GLN A 258 6.98 15.83 -2.25
C GLN A 258 7.95 17.01 -2.24
N VAL A 259 7.76 17.99 -3.13
CA VAL A 259 8.66 19.16 -3.25
C VAL A 259 8.77 19.95 -1.95
N GLY A 260 7.66 20.10 -1.21
CA GLY A 260 7.65 20.77 0.10
C GLY A 260 8.64 20.16 1.09
N ARG A 261 8.92 18.85 0.98
CA ARG A 261 9.88 18.15 1.88
C ARG A 261 11.33 18.55 1.63
N TYR A 262 11.67 18.85 0.39
CA TYR A 262 13.01 19.29 0.02
C TYR A 262 13.20 20.78 0.29
N LEU A 263 12.15 21.59 0.07
CA LEU A 263 12.17 23.01 0.42
C LEU A 263 12.36 23.22 1.92
N GLY A 264 11.75 22.37 2.75
CA GLY A 264 11.97 22.36 4.20
C GLY A 264 13.27 21.71 4.69
N GLY A 265 14.17 21.31 3.78
CA GLY A 265 15.42 20.59 4.09
C GLY A 265 16.54 21.49 4.62
N LYS A 266 17.34 20.96 5.55
CA LYS A 266 18.44 21.70 6.20
C LYS A 266 19.60 22.05 5.26
N SER A 267 19.89 21.18 4.32
CA SER A 267 20.93 21.42 3.31
C SER A 267 20.70 20.53 2.10
N LEU A 268 21.32 20.89 0.97
CA LEU A 268 21.30 20.08 -0.24
C LEU A 268 21.85 18.66 0.00
N ARG A 269 22.83 18.51 0.89
CA ARG A 269 23.37 17.20 1.28
C ARG A 269 22.31 16.34 1.97
N GLU A 270 21.61 16.91 2.95
CA GLU A 270 20.57 16.19 3.71
C GLU A 270 19.43 15.75 2.79
N ILE A 271 19.00 16.63 1.88
CA ILE A 271 17.95 16.33 0.91
C ILE A 271 18.38 15.17 -0.01
N ARG A 272 19.57 15.25 -0.60
CA ARG A 272 20.09 14.21 -1.50
C ARG A 272 20.24 12.87 -0.79
N ILE A 273 20.73 12.85 0.45
CA ILE A 273 20.82 11.60 1.24
C ILE A 273 19.41 11.04 1.48
N GLY A 274 18.44 11.86 1.87
CA GLY A 274 17.07 11.42 2.12
C GLY A 274 16.38 10.86 0.87
N MET A 275 16.58 11.51 -0.28
CA MET A 275 16.08 11.04 -1.58
C MET A 275 16.76 9.75 -2.02
N SER A 276 18.09 9.66 -1.92
CA SER A 276 18.82 8.43 -2.27
C SER A 276 18.43 7.26 -1.37
N MET A 277 18.28 7.48 -0.07
CA MET A 277 17.76 6.47 0.86
C MET A 277 16.38 5.98 0.41
N THR A 278 15.49 6.89 0.03
CA THR A 278 14.15 6.53 -0.46
C THR A 278 14.24 5.61 -1.68
N GLY A 279 15.05 5.98 -2.68
CA GLY A 279 15.25 5.16 -3.87
C GLY A 279 15.78 3.76 -3.54
N LEU A 280 16.70 3.66 -2.58
CA LEU A 280 17.29 2.39 -2.17
C LEU A 280 16.34 1.50 -1.36
N ILE A 281 15.54 2.08 -0.44
CA ILE A 281 14.66 1.30 0.45
C ILE A 281 13.38 0.88 -0.25
N LYS A 282 12.86 1.67 -1.18
CA LYS A 282 11.52 1.45 -1.75
C LYS A 282 11.40 0.13 -2.51
N ILE A 283 12.43 -0.29 -3.24
CA ILE A 283 12.41 -1.56 -3.99
C ILE A 283 12.41 -2.77 -3.04
N PRO A 284 13.36 -2.92 -2.08
CA PRO A 284 13.30 -3.98 -1.07
C PRO A 284 11.99 -3.99 -0.28
N MET A 285 11.48 -2.81 0.09
CA MET A 285 10.20 -2.69 0.78
C MET A 285 9.06 -3.26 -0.07
N GLN A 286 9.00 -2.93 -1.36
CA GLN A 286 7.96 -3.45 -2.24
C GLN A 286 8.06 -4.96 -2.43
N LEU A 287 9.29 -5.48 -2.60
CA LEU A 287 9.53 -6.92 -2.70
C LEU A 287 9.10 -7.65 -1.44
N PHE A 288 9.36 -7.08 -0.26
CA PHE A 288 8.89 -7.64 1.01
C PHE A 288 7.36 -7.72 1.07
N ILE A 289 6.66 -6.63 0.72
CA ILE A 289 5.18 -6.59 0.78
C ILE A 289 4.57 -7.54 -0.28
N LEU A 290 5.12 -7.60 -1.49
CA LEU A 290 4.72 -8.58 -2.51
C LEU A 290 5.00 -10.02 -2.03
N GLY A 291 6.13 -10.23 -1.33
CA GLY A 291 6.49 -11.51 -0.72
C GLY A 291 5.48 -12.00 0.32
N LEU A 292 4.77 -11.12 1.03
CA LEU A 292 3.64 -11.53 1.86
C LEU A 292 2.53 -12.19 1.02
N GLY A 293 2.33 -11.73 -0.21
CA GLY A 293 1.42 -12.35 -1.18
C GLY A 293 1.81 -13.77 -1.56
N LEU A 294 3.11 -14.00 -1.75
CA LEU A 294 3.67 -15.33 -2.04
C LEU A 294 3.42 -16.26 -0.85
N LEU A 295 3.68 -15.79 0.38
CA LEU A 295 3.41 -16.54 1.60
C LEU A 295 1.91 -16.81 1.81
N LEU A 296 1.03 -15.87 1.49
CA LEU A 296 -0.42 -16.08 1.50
C LEU A 296 -0.81 -17.19 0.52
N PHE A 297 -0.25 -17.18 -0.69
CA PHE A 297 -0.54 -18.18 -1.71
C PHE A 297 -0.07 -19.58 -1.29
N THR A 298 1.12 -19.68 -0.70
CA THR A 298 1.58 -20.92 -0.07
C THR A 298 0.66 -21.35 1.07
N ASN A 299 0.29 -20.43 1.97
CA ASN A 299 -0.60 -20.74 3.09
C ASN A 299 -1.96 -21.28 2.61
N MET A 300 -2.48 -20.79 1.48
CA MET A 300 -3.75 -21.23 0.89
C MET A 300 -3.68 -22.61 0.21
N HIS A 301 -2.49 -23.19 0.01
CA HIS A 301 -2.41 -24.62 -0.31
C HIS A 301 -2.71 -25.51 0.91
N PHE A 302 -2.35 -25.03 2.10
CA PHE A 302 -2.42 -25.84 3.32
C PHE A 302 -3.63 -25.51 4.20
N THR A 303 -4.30 -24.40 3.95
CA THR A 303 -5.52 -23.96 4.64
C THR A 303 -6.70 -23.95 3.68
N GLU A 304 -7.92 -23.72 4.18
CA GLU A 304 -9.10 -23.60 3.31
C GLU A 304 -9.13 -22.22 2.66
N GLU A 305 -8.84 -22.18 1.35
CA GLU A 305 -8.99 -20.98 0.52
C GLU A 305 -10.48 -20.78 0.20
N PRO A 306 -11.10 -19.67 0.61
CA PRO A 306 -12.48 -19.37 0.20
C PRO A 306 -12.51 -19.06 -1.30
N LEU A 307 -13.58 -19.46 -1.99
CA LEU A 307 -13.77 -19.10 -3.41
C LEU A 307 -13.77 -17.58 -3.61
N TRP A 308 -14.41 -16.83 -2.69
CA TRP A 308 -14.51 -15.37 -2.73
C TRP A 308 -13.80 -14.76 -1.54
N HIS A 309 -12.82 -13.87 -1.77
CA HIS A 309 -12.21 -13.07 -0.71
C HIS A 309 -13.02 -11.80 -0.44
N ASN A 310 -13.62 -11.21 -1.47
CA ASN A 310 -14.49 -10.05 -1.37
C ASN A 310 -15.77 -10.41 -0.58
N PRO A 311 -16.00 -9.78 0.59
CA PRO A 311 -17.13 -10.13 1.45
C PRO A 311 -18.48 -9.80 0.82
N ALA A 312 -18.58 -8.74 0.00
CA ALA A 312 -19.82 -8.37 -0.66
C ALA A 312 -20.24 -9.42 -1.70
N VAL A 313 -19.27 -9.95 -2.45
CA VAL A 313 -19.52 -11.04 -3.40
C VAL A 313 -19.83 -12.33 -2.68
N ARG A 314 -19.09 -12.65 -1.62
CA ARG A 314 -19.33 -13.87 -0.84
C ARG A 314 -20.75 -13.91 -0.30
N GLN A 315 -21.27 -12.78 0.21
CA GLN A 315 -22.63 -12.70 0.72
C GLN A 315 -23.67 -13.09 -0.33
N VAL A 316 -23.64 -12.45 -1.51
CA VAL A 316 -24.61 -12.76 -2.57
C VAL A 316 -24.41 -14.15 -3.18
N TRP A 317 -23.17 -14.67 -3.13
CA TRP A 317 -22.85 -16.03 -3.58
C TRP A 317 -23.46 -17.09 -2.67
N GLU A 318 -23.32 -16.93 -1.34
CA GLU A 318 -23.83 -17.86 -0.34
C GLU A 318 -25.36 -17.87 -0.23
N GLU A 319 -26.03 -16.77 -0.61
CA GLU A 319 -27.50 -16.67 -0.64
C GLU A 319 -28.14 -17.48 -1.78
N ASN A 320 -27.39 -17.86 -2.82
CA ASN A 320 -27.91 -18.61 -3.97
C ASN A 320 -27.56 -20.11 -3.90
N PRO A 321 -28.55 -21.01 -3.75
CA PRO A 321 -28.32 -22.45 -3.67
C PRO A 321 -27.74 -23.09 -4.96
N ASP A 322 -27.90 -22.44 -6.11
CA ASP A 322 -27.48 -23.01 -7.40
C ASP A 322 -25.95 -23.12 -7.54
N HIS A 323 -25.19 -22.42 -6.69
CA HIS A 323 -23.73 -22.41 -6.72
C HIS A 323 -23.06 -23.64 -6.05
N GLN A 324 -23.84 -24.55 -5.46
CA GLN A 324 -23.30 -25.71 -4.71
C GLN A 324 -22.34 -26.59 -5.53
N GLY A 325 -22.57 -26.72 -6.84
CA GLY A 325 -21.70 -27.51 -7.72
C GLY A 325 -20.29 -26.90 -7.84
N VAL A 326 -20.19 -25.58 -7.99
CA VAL A 326 -18.91 -24.86 -8.08
C VAL A 326 -18.19 -24.92 -6.74
N ASP A 327 -18.90 -24.76 -5.62
CA ASP A 327 -18.31 -24.85 -4.27
C ASP A 327 -17.74 -26.25 -3.99
N GLN A 328 -18.42 -27.31 -4.42
CA GLN A 328 -17.93 -28.68 -4.30
C GLN A 328 -16.68 -28.92 -5.16
N ALA A 329 -16.71 -28.46 -6.42
CA ALA A 329 -15.56 -28.56 -7.32
C ALA A 329 -14.34 -27.80 -6.77
N TRP A 330 -14.57 -26.60 -6.22
CA TRP A 330 -13.54 -25.80 -5.56
C TRP A 330 -12.94 -26.54 -4.37
N LYS A 331 -13.77 -27.06 -3.46
CA LYS A 331 -13.30 -27.81 -2.28
C LYS A 331 -12.53 -29.08 -2.65
N ALA A 332 -12.99 -29.81 -3.67
CA ALA A 332 -12.29 -31.00 -4.18
C ALA A 332 -10.91 -30.63 -4.72
N LEU A 333 -10.84 -29.60 -5.58
CA LEU A 333 -9.57 -29.12 -6.14
C LEU A 333 -8.61 -28.66 -5.03
N GLN A 334 -9.10 -27.96 -4.00
CA GLN A 334 -8.26 -27.53 -2.87
C GLN A 334 -7.68 -28.71 -2.08
N ALA A 335 -8.46 -29.79 -1.89
CA ALA A 335 -7.97 -30.99 -1.23
C ALA A 335 -6.86 -31.67 -2.04
N GLU A 336 -7.02 -31.76 -3.36
CA GLU A 336 -6.01 -32.31 -4.26
C GLU A 336 -4.74 -31.44 -4.31
N ARG A 337 -4.89 -30.12 -4.43
CA ARG A 337 -3.78 -29.15 -4.38
C ARG A 337 -2.99 -29.27 -3.09
N ARG A 338 -3.66 -29.43 -1.95
CA ARG A 338 -3.01 -29.63 -0.66
C ARG A 338 -2.14 -30.88 -0.66
N GLN A 339 -2.68 -32.01 -1.13
CA GLN A 339 -1.92 -33.26 -1.21
C GLN A 339 -0.71 -33.14 -2.14
N ALA A 340 -0.90 -32.55 -3.32
CA ALA A 340 0.17 -32.34 -4.29
C ALA A 340 1.25 -31.39 -3.75
N ALA A 341 0.88 -30.31 -3.05
CA ALA A 341 1.82 -29.38 -2.46
C ALA A 341 2.60 -30.01 -1.29
N THR A 342 1.94 -30.82 -0.44
CA THR A 342 2.63 -31.58 0.61
C THR A 342 3.64 -32.56 0.00
N ALA A 343 3.27 -33.28 -1.06
CA ALA A 343 4.19 -34.19 -1.75
C ALA A 343 5.37 -33.43 -2.38
N PHE A 344 5.12 -32.28 -3.00
CA PHE A 344 6.15 -31.43 -3.60
C PHE A 344 7.18 -30.98 -2.56
N VAL A 345 6.71 -30.46 -1.41
CA VAL A 345 7.59 -30.04 -0.31
C VAL A 345 8.40 -31.21 0.26
N GLN A 346 7.87 -32.43 0.19
CA GLN A 346 8.59 -33.66 0.57
C GLN A 346 9.54 -34.19 -0.53
N GLY A 347 9.70 -33.47 -1.64
CA GLY A 347 10.63 -33.78 -2.72
C GLY A 347 10.04 -34.54 -3.91
N ALA A 348 8.72 -34.61 -4.04
CA ALA A 348 8.09 -35.19 -5.23
C ALA A 348 8.28 -34.29 -6.47
N ASP A 349 8.57 -34.90 -7.61
CA ASP A 349 8.64 -34.22 -8.90
C ASP A 349 7.24 -34.14 -9.55
N ASN A 350 6.41 -33.23 -9.06
CA ASN A 350 5.02 -33.05 -9.50
C ASN A 350 4.69 -31.59 -9.88
N ALA A 351 5.70 -30.80 -10.27
CA ALA A 351 5.53 -29.39 -10.64
C ALA A 351 4.49 -29.17 -11.76
N LEU A 352 4.48 -30.02 -12.80
CA LEU A 352 3.51 -29.94 -13.89
C LEU A 352 2.07 -30.22 -13.42
N GLN A 353 1.90 -31.12 -12.45
CA GLN A 353 0.58 -31.40 -11.86
C GLN A 353 0.05 -30.18 -11.11
N LEU A 354 0.91 -29.52 -10.32
CA LEU A 354 0.56 -28.30 -9.60
C LEU A 354 0.17 -27.17 -10.56
N GLN A 355 0.92 -26.97 -11.65
CA GLN A 355 0.59 -25.97 -12.68
C GLN A 355 -0.76 -26.25 -13.37
N ALA A 356 -1.06 -27.53 -13.64
CA ALA A 356 -2.34 -27.92 -14.21
C ALA A 356 -3.51 -27.64 -13.24
N MET A 357 -3.33 -27.93 -11.95
CA MET A 357 -4.32 -27.62 -10.91
C MET A 357 -4.53 -26.12 -10.73
N GLU A 358 -3.48 -25.30 -10.82
CA GLU A 358 -3.63 -23.84 -10.79
C GLU A 358 -4.43 -23.33 -12.01
N SER A 359 -4.19 -23.89 -13.19
CA SER A 359 -4.99 -23.57 -14.39
C SER A 359 -6.47 -23.91 -14.18
N GLN A 360 -6.77 -25.07 -13.57
CA GLN A 360 -8.14 -25.44 -13.21
C GLN A 360 -8.75 -24.49 -12.18
N ARG A 361 -7.97 -24.05 -11.17
CA ARG A 361 -8.40 -23.07 -10.16
C ARG A 361 -8.82 -21.76 -10.82
N LEU A 362 -8.03 -21.26 -11.76
CA LEU A 362 -8.33 -20.02 -12.49
C LEU A 362 -9.59 -20.16 -13.34
N VAL A 363 -9.78 -21.31 -14.02
CA VAL A 363 -10.99 -21.58 -14.81
C VAL A 363 -12.24 -21.62 -13.93
N LEU A 364 -12.20 -22.31 -12.79
CA LEU A 364 -13.32 -22.33 -11.84
C LEU A 364 -13.63 -20.94 -11.30
N LYS A 365 -12.58 -20.18 -10.95
CA LYS A 365 -12.73 -18.81 -10.46
C LYS A 365 -13.35 -17.88 -11.51
N GLU A 366 -12.92 -17.98 -12.76
CA GLU A 366 -13.46 -17.17 -13.85
C GLU A 366 -14.92 -17.52 -14.12
N ALA A 367 -15.30 -18.81 -14.11
CA ALA A 367 -16.69 -19.23 -14.25
C ALA A 367 -17.58 -18.61 -13.16
N ALA A 368 -17.14 -18.67 -11.90
CA ALA A 368 -17.84 -18.03 -10.77
C ALA A 368 -17.97 -16.50 -10.94
N VAL A 369 -16.92 -15.83 -11.45
CA VAL A 369 -16.96 -14.39 -11.76
C VAL A 369 -17.99 -14.08 -12.82
N GLN A 370 -18.10 -14.89 -13.88
CA GLN A 370 -19.08 -14.68 -14.94
C GLN A 370 -20.51 -14.86 -14.41
N GLU A 371 -20.78 -15.86 -13.57
CA GLU A 371 -22.09 -16.05 -12.93
C GLU A 371 -22.49 -14.85 -12.08
N VAL A 372 -21.58 -14.35 -11.22
CA VAL A 372 -21.85 -13.17 -10.39
C VAL A 372 -22.09 -11.93 -11.25
N LYS A 373 -21.29 -11.71 -12.29
CA LYS A 373 -21.47 -10.53 -13.17
C LYS A 373 -22.77 -10.58 -13.97
N GLN A 374 -23.26 -11.78 -14.31
CA GLN A 374 -24.54 -11.94 -14.98
C GLN A 374 -25.71 -11.63 -14.03
N ALA A 375 -25.65 -12.09 -12.78
CA ALA A 375 -26.68 -11.82 -11.78
C ALA A 375 -26.62 -10.40 -11.20
N TYR A 376 -25.41 -9.85 -11.03
CA TYR A 376 -25.13 -8.58 -10.38
C TYR A 376 -24.11 -7.73 -11.18
N PRO A 377 -24.49 -7.12 -12.31
CA PRO A 377 -23.57 -6.42 -13.22
C PRO A 377 -22.80 -5.24 -12.61
N HIS A 378 -23.32 -4.65 -11.53
CA HIS A 378 -22.74 -3.50 -10.84
C HIS A 378 -21.86 -3.89 -9.64
N LEU A 379 -21.82 -5.18 -9.28
CA LEU A 379 -21.04 -5.64 -8.14
C LEU A 379 -19.58 -5.83 -8.55
N GLU A 380 -18.68 -5.15 -7.86
CA GLU A 380 -17.24 -5.28 -8.09
C GLU A 380 -16.76 -6.66 -7.63
N THR A 381 -16.24 -7.46 -8.55
CA THR A 381 -15.82 -8.85 -8.30
C THR A 381 -14.35 -9.01 -7.96
N LYS A 382 -13.58 -7.91 -7.90
CA LYS A 382 -12.15 -7.94 -7.61
C LYS A 382 -11.88 -8.46 -6.18
N ASP A 383 -11.07 -9.51 -6.10
CA ASP A 383 -10.74 -10.20 -4.84
C ASP A 383 -9.38 -9.80 -4.27
N THR A 384 -8.44 -9.35 -5.10
CA THR A 384 -7.03 -9.18 -4.71
C THR A 384 -6.87 -8.28 -3.48
N ASP A 385 -7.69 -7.24 -3.38
CA ASP A 385 -7.64 -6.27 -2.27
C ASP A 385 -8.13 -6.86 -0.94
N TYR A 386 -8.79 -8.02 -0.94
CA TYR A 386 -9.36 -8.65 0.26
C TYR A 386 -8.60 -9.89 0.71
N VAL A 387 -7.65 -10.41 -0.07
CA VAL A 387 -6.93 -11.67 0.24
C VAL A 387 -6.19 -11.56 1.57
N PHE A 388 -5.32 -10.54 1.71
CA PHE A 388 -4.51 -10.35 2.91
C PHE A 388 -5.35 -10.06 4.15
N LEU A 389 -6.34 -9.17 4.01
CA LEU A 389 -7.24 -8.82 5.09
C LEU A 389 -8.10 -10.02 5.53
N GLY A 390 -8.62 -10.78 4.57
CA GLY A 390 -9.46 -11.95 4.83
C GLY A 390 -8.71 -13.05 5.56
N TRP A 391 -7.43 -13.25 5.23
CA TRP A 391 -6.53 -14.09 6.01
C TRP A 391 -6.31 -13.51 7.41
N ALA A 392 -5.92 -12.24 7.50
CA ALA A 392 -5.57 -11.61 8.76
C ALA A 392 -6.72 -11.63 9.79
N LEU A 393 -7.96 -11.39 9.34
CA LEU A 393 -9.17 -11.42 10.19
C LEU A 393 -9.45 -12.80 10.81
N LYS A 394 -9.06 -13.87 10.13
CA LYS A 394 -9.29 -15.26 10.58
C LYS A 394 -8.10 -15.83 11.35
N ALA A 395 -6.90 -15.41 10.96
CA ALA A 395 -5.67 -16.00 11.44
C ALA A 395 -5.06 -15.22 12.61
N LEU A 396 -5.02 -13.90 12.60
CA LEU A 396 -4.27 -13.16 13.61
C LEU A 396 -4.88 -13.30 15.02
N PRO A 397 -4.06 -13.41 16.08
CA PRO A 397 -4.55 -13.47 17.45
C PRO A 397 -5.16 -12.12 17.90
N SER A 398 -5.95 -12.17 18.97
CA SER A 398 -6.54 -10.97 19.58
C SER A 398 -5.48 -9.91 19.90
N GLY A 399 -5.76 -8.65 19.58
CA GLY A 399 -4.84 -7.51 19.69
C GLY A 399 -4.07 -7.24 18.39
N MET A 400 -3.67 -8.28 17.65
CA MET A 400 -2.93 -8.12 16.39
C MET A 400 -3.82 -7.65 15.24
N LEU A 401 -5.10 -8.01 15.27
CA LEU A 401 -6.06 -7.49 14.31
C LEU A 401 -6.28 -5.98 14.52
N GLY A 402 -6.43 -5.56 15.78
CA GLY A 402 -6.48 -4.14 16.14
C GLY A 402 -5.24 -3.35 15.68
N LEU A 403 -4.05 -3.94 15.86
CA LEU A 403 -2.80 -3.36 15.35
C LEU A 403 -2.79 -3.25 13.82
N LEU A 404 -3.28 -4.26 13.10
CA LEU A 404 -3.40 -4.20 11.64
C LEU A 404 -4.36 -3.10 11.18
N LEU A 405 -5.49 -2.92 11.85
CA LEU A 405 -6.39 -1.80 11.58
C LEU A 405 -5.70 -0.46 11.85
N ALA A 406 -4.88 -0.39 12.90
CA ALA A 406 -4.06 0.79 13.17
C ALA A 406 -3.03 1.04 12.05
N VAL A 407 -2.43 0.00 11.47
CA VAL A 407 -1.53 0.08 10.30
C VAL A 407 -2.25 0.68 9.10
N ILE A 408 -3.46 0.20 8.79
CA ILE A 408 -4.27 0.69 7.68
C ILE A 408 -4.61 2.17 7.88
N LEU A 409 -5.10 2.53 9.06
CA LEU A 409 -5.41 3.92 9.39
C LEU A 409 -4.16 4.80 9.40
N ALA A 410 -3.04 4.32 9.93
CA ALA A 410 -1.76 5.02 9.93
C ALA A 410 -1.30 5.35 8.51
N GLY A 411 -1.40 4.40 7.57
CA GLY A 411 -1.09 4.62 6.16
C GLY A 411 -2.02 5.64 5.51
N ALA A 412 -3.34 5.53 5.74
CA ALA A 412 -4.33 6.48 5.23
C ALA A 412 -4.07 7.91 5.75
N MET A 413 -3.87 8.04 7.05
CA MET A 413 -3.56 9.30 7.73
C MET A 413 -2.26 9.91 7.20
N SER A 414 -1.18 9.12 7.08
CA SER A 414 0.12 9.57 6.57
C SER A 414 0.00 10.23 5.20
N SER A 415 -0.69 9.59 4.25
CA SER A 415 -0.88 10.10 2.89
C SER A 415 -1.82 11.31 2.87
N ALA A 416 -2.98 11.23 3.53
CA ALA A 416 -3.98 12.27 3.51
C ALA A 416 -3.52 13.57 4.20
N SER A 417 -2.76 13.47 5.31
CA SER A 417 -2.19 14.66 5.95
C SER A 417 -1.10 15.35 5.11
N ALA A 418 -0.30 14.58 4.35
CA ALA A 418 0.65 15.15 3.39
C ALA A 418 -0.07 15.87 2.25
N GLU A 419 -1.19 15.32 1.78
CA GLU A 419 -2.04 15.91 0.75
C GLU A 419 -2.69 17.21 1.21
N LEU A 420 -3.35 17.21 2.37
CA LEU A 420 -3.97 18.40 2.95
C LEU A 420 -2.97 19.52 3.16
N ASN A 421 -1.76 19.19 3.62
CA ASN A 421 -0.71 20.18 3.80
C ASN A 421 -0.23 20.75 2.46
N ALA A 422 -0.05 19.90 1.45
CA ALA A 422 0.38 20.33 0.12
C ALA A 422 -0.67 21.21 -0.58
N LEU A 423 -1.95 20.87 -0.41
CA LEU A 423 -3.09 21.66 -0.88
C LEU A 423 -3.13 23.03 -0.18
N SER A 424 -2.92 23.07 1.15
CA SER A 424 -2.90 24.33 1.89
C SER A 424 -1.70 25.22 1.58
N ALA A 425 -0.57 24.62 1.19
CA ALA A 425 0.64 25.36 0.86
C ALA A 425 0.65 25.92 -0.57
N THR A 426 -0.18 25.38 -1.47
CA THR A 426 -0.27 25.75 -2.89
C THR A 426 -1.30 26.84 -3.11
#